data_AF-A0A7J7I6R0-F1
#
_entry.id   AF-A0A7J7I6R0-F1
#
_cell.length_a   1.000
_cell.length_b   1.000
_cell.length_c   1.000
_cell.angle_alpha   90.00
_cell.angle_beta   90.00
_cell.angle_gamma   90.00
#
_symmetry.space_group_name_H-M   'P 1'
#
loop_
_entity.id
_entity.type
_entity.pdbx_description
1 polymer ?
#
loop_
_entity_poly.entity_id
_entity_poly.type
_entity_poly.pdbx_seq_one_letter_code
_entity_poly.pdbx_strand_id
1 'polypeptide(L)'
;MIDVGNELALSYYLLLTSGAAFFGLMLCIPTHDHQVSTKFSNSDPEFLIPGFINPVPPLVLPSAVFSKDGGYTSYLKLAKRFGDTKGIIVNTLLELESHAISSFCDDQAPPIYTIGSVIDVKGEAQNKLGSPGSHSKNNNIIKWLDDHGVPVLREQGDIRCTPTQRDSSSAGAQWAWVLAVHSSTTNDNNTRKG
;
A
#
# COMPACT_ATOMS: atom_id res chain seq x y z
N MET A 1 -5.28 -16.12 -4.13
CA MET A 1 -4.09 -16.10 -5.00
C MET A 1 -3.03 -17.06 -4.50
N ILE A 2 -2.58 -16.92 -3.25
CA ILE A 2 -1.61 -17.87 -2.64
C ILE A 2 -2.19 -19.29 -2.61
N ASP A 3 -3.43 -19.47 -2.13
CA ASP A 3 -4.05 -20.82 -2.06
C ASP A 3 -4.20 -21.46 -3.45
N VAL A 4 -4.74 -20.72 -4.43
CA VAL A 4 -4.88 -21.17 -5.83
C VAL A 4 -3.54 -21.57 -6.42
N GLY A 5 -2.51 -20.78 -6.17
CA GLY A 5 -1.23 -21.12 -6.72
C GLY A 5 -0.59 -22.31 -5.97
N ASN A 6 -0.80 -22.45 -4.67
CA ASN A 6 -0.33 -23.63 -3.93
C ASN A 6 -0.89 -24.91 -4.55
N GLU A 7 -2.16 -24.90 -4.99
CA GLU A 7 -2.78 -26.00 -5.75
C GLU A 7 -2.07 -26.24 -7.10
N LEU A 8 -1.52 -25.19 -7.72
CA LEU A 8 -0.76 -25.26 -8.98
C LEU A 8 0.75 -25.48 -8.75
N ALA A 9 1.19 -25.69 -7.51
CA ALA A 9 2.60 -25.83 -7.13
C ALA A 9 3.50 -24.67 -7.61
N LEU A 10 2.96 -23.45 -7.73
CA LEU A 10 3.74 -22.27 -8.11
C LEU A 10 4.38 -21.61 -6.86
N SER A 11 5.43 -20.82 -7.09
CA SER A 11 6.07 -20.00 -6.05
C SER A 11 5.48 -18.59 -6.03
N TYR A 12 5.18 -18.06 -4.84
CA TYR A 12 4.69 -16.67 -4.67
C TYR A 12 5.77 -15.76 -4.14
N TYR A 13 5.82 -14.56 -4.72
CA TYR A 13 6.58 -13.45 -4.20
C TYR A 13 5.61 -12.31 -3.90
N LEU A 14 5.85 -11.60 -2.80
CA LEU A 14 5.06 -10.43 -2.45
C LEU A 14 5.82 -9.17 -2.81
N LEU A 15 5.23 -8.30 -3.63
CA LEU A 15 5.76 -6.97 -3.88
C LEU A 15 5.20 -5.99 -2.84
N LEU A 16 6.07 -5.44 -1.99
CA LEU A 16 5.77 -4.31 -1.12
C LEU A 16 6.04 -3.00 -1.85
N THR A 17 4.97 -2.22 -1.97
CA THR A 17 5.01 -0.84 -2.47
C THR A 17 5.32 0.16 -1.35
N SER A 18 5.51 -0.32 -0.12
CA SER A 18 6.00 0.40 1.05
C SER A 18 7.46 0.02 1.34
N GLY A 19 8.12 0.77 2.23
CA GLY A 19 9.49 0.49 2.67
C GLY A 19 9.62 -0.82 3.47
N ALA A 20 10.86 -1.29 3.64
CA ALA A 20 11.18 -2.55 4.32
C ALA A 20 10.73 -2.54 5.79
N ALA A 21 10.77 -1.40 6.48
CA ALA A 21 10.33 -1.31 7.88
C ALA A 21 8.83 -1.62 8.06
N PHE A 22 8.01 -1.39 7.02
CA PHE A 22 6.58 -1.78 7.04
C PHE A 22 6.39 -3.29 7.16
N PHE A 23 7.32 -4.09 6.61
CA PHE A 23 7.26 -5.54 6.77
C PHE A 23 7.36 -5.94 8.25
N GLY A 24 8.18 -5.25 9.04
CA GLY A 24 8.27 -5.45 10.48
C GLY A 24 6.94 -5.24 11.20
N LEU A 25 6.19 -4.19 10.84
CA LEU A 25 4.83 -3.98 11.36
C LEU A 25 3.92 -5.18 11.02
N MET A 26 4.00 -5.69 9.78
CA MET A 26 3.19 -6.85 9.38
C MET A 26 3.56 -8.11 10.15
N LEU A 27 4.81 -8.28 10.58
CA LEU A 27 5.21 -9.37 11.48
C LEU A 27 4.69 -9.17 12.92
N CYS A 28 4.59 -7.93 13.40
CA CYS A 28 4.08 -7.63 14.74
C CYS A 28 2.58 -7.88 14.88
N ILE A 29 1.78 -7.67 13.83
CA ILE A 29 0.31 -7.72 13.92
C ILE A 29 -0.21 -9.09 14.39
N PRO A 30 0.18 -10.24 13.84
CA PRO A 30 -0.28 -11.54 14.31
C PRO A 30 0.17 -11.86 15.75
N THR A 31 1.38 -11.45 16.13
CA THR A 31 1.89 -11.64 17.50
C THR A 31 1.09 -10.81 18.50
N HIS A 32 0.81 -9.56 18.18
CA HIS A 32 -0.05 -8.69 18.99
C HIS A 32 -1.47 -9.27 19.12
N ASP A 33 -2.06 -9.71 18.00
CA ASP A 33 -3.39 -10.32 17.97
C ASP A 33 -3.47 -11.55 18.88
N HIS A 34 -2.42 -12.39 18.90
CA HIS A 34 -2.35 -13.56 19.77
C HIS A 34 -2.23 -13.18 21.26
N GLN A 35 -1.49 -12.13 21.61
CA GLN A 35 -1.24 -11.73 23.00
C GLN A 35 -2.41 -10.97 23.63
N VAL A 36 -2.99 -10.02 22.88
CA VAL A 36 -3.97 -9.06 23.42
C VAL A 36 -5.39 -9.37 22.92
N SER A 37 -5.54 -10.21 21.88
CA SER A 37 -6.83 -10.58 21.27
C SER A 37 -7.68 -9.39 20.82
N THR A 38 -7.06 -8.22 20.66
CA THR A 38 -7.72 -6.99 20.21
C THR A 38 -6.79 -6.22 19.27
N LYS A 39 -7.37 -5.28 18.52
CA LYS A 39 -6.64 -4.35 17.66
C LYS A 39 -5.79 -3.38 18.49
N PHE A 40 -4.89 -2.69 17.81
CA PHE A 40 -4.10 -1.61 18.40
C PHE A 40 -5.00 -0.48 18.94
N SER A 41 -4.52 0.18 19.99
CA SER A 41 -5.09 1.37 20.62
C SER A 41 -4.11 2.53 20.60
N ASN A 42 -4.62 3.76 20.46
CA ASN A 42 -3.81 4.97 20.57
C ASN A 42 -3.21 5.17 21.96
N SER A 43 -3.73 4.46 22.97
CA SER A 43 -3.24 4.47 24.35
C SER A 43 -2.19 3.40 24.64
N ASP A 44 -1.85 2.55 23.66
CA ASP A 44 -0.86 1.50 23.86
C ASP A 44 0.53 2.11 24.11
N PRO A 45 1.42 1.39 24.81
CA PRO A 45 2.82 1.80 24.89
C PRO A 45 3.49 1.79 23.51
N GLU A 46 4.68 2.38 23.42
CA GLU A 46 5.49 2.32 22.20
C GLU A 46 5.85 0.88 21.84
N PHE A 47 5.84 0.58 20.54
CA PHE A 47 6.06 -0.77 20.03
C PHE A 47 7.51 -0.97 19.58
N LEU A 48 8.10 -2.10 19.99
CA LEU A 48 9.36 -2.57 19.44
C LEU A 48 9.07 -3.31 18.13
N ILE A 49 9.06 -2.57 17.02
CA ILE A 49 8.78 -3.12 15.70
C ILE A 49 10.12 -3.46 15.01
N PRO A 50 10.33 -4.72 14.58
CA PRO A 50 11.52 -5.09 13.82
C PRO A 50 11.74 -4.17 12.61
N GLY A 51 13.00 -3.80 12.37
CA GLY A 51 13.39 -2.90 11.30
C GLY A 51 13.20 -1.41 11.59
N PHE A 52 12.66 -1.03 12.75
CA PHE A 52 12.78 0.32 13.29
C PHE A 52 13.86 0.35 14.37
N ILE A 53 14.71 1.38 14.33
CA ILE A 53 15.79 1.59 15.32
C ILE A 53 15.21 1.99 16.68
N ASN A 54 14.18 2.84 16.65
CA ASN A 54 13.55 3.41 17.84
C ASN A 54 12.18 2.77 18.07
N PRO A 55 11.72 2.68 19.34
CA PRO A 55 10.34 2.34 19.64
C PRO A 55 9.36 3.22 18.85
N VAL A 56 8.30 2.61 18.35
CA VAL A 56 7.33 3.26 17.46
C VAL A 56 6.08 3.65 18.26
N PRO A 57 5.77 4.95 18.40
CA PRO A 57 4.52 5.37 19.04
C PRO A 57 3.29 4.89 18.27
N PRO A 58 2.18 4.52 18.95
CA PRO A 58 0.95 4.10 18.26
C PRO A 58 0.45 5.15 17.26
N LEU A 59 0.60 6.44 17.59
CA LEU A 59 0.06 7.55 16.81
C LEU A 59 0.62 7.64 15.37
N VAL A 60 1.79 7.05 15.10
CA VAL A 60 2.40 7.06 13.76
C VAL A 60 2.11 5.79 12.96
N LEU A 61 1.41 4.81 13.54
CA LEU A 61 1.04 3.59 12.83
C LEU A 61 -0.08 3.87 11.81
N PRO A 62 -0.17 3.08 10.73
CA PRO A 62 -1.24 3.21 9.74
C PRO A 62 -2.62 3.15 10.39
N SER A 63 -3.52 4.07 10.04
CA SER A 63 -4.88 4.14 10.61
C SER A 63 -5.66 2.81 10.50
N ALA A 64 -5.34 1.99 9.49
CA ALA A 64 -5.91 0.67 9.29
C ALA A 64 -5.72 -0.25 10.51
N VAL A 65 -4.61 -0.18 11.24
CA VAL A 65 -4.38 -1.04 12.42
C VAL A 65 -5.28 -0.69 13.61
N PHE A 66 -5.86 0.52 13.62
CA PHE A 66 -6.83 0.98 14.61
C PHE A 66 -8.28 0.82 14.14
N SER A 67 -8.52 0.50 12.85
CA SER A 67 -9.86 0.51 12.27
C SER A 67 -10.69 -0.69 12.72
N LYS A 68 -11.93 -0.41 13.16
CA LYS A 68 -12.96 -1.43 13.43
C LYS A 68 -13.71 -1.84 12.15
N ASP A 69 -13.62 -1.05 11.09
CA ASP A 69 -14.38 -1.22 9.85
C ASP A 69 -13.71 -2.19 8.87
N GLY A 70 -13.03 -3.21 9.42
CA GLY A 70 -12.37 -4.26 8.64
C GLY A 70 -10.93 -3.96 8.22
N GLY A 71 -10.40 -2.75 8.46
CA GLY A 71 -8.99 -2.41 8.18
C GLY A 71 -8.02 -3.31 8.93
N TYR A 72 -8.19 -3.44 10.26
CA TYR A 72 -7.34 -4.30 11.09
C TYR A 72 -7.45 -5.76 10.66
N THR A 73 -8.67 -6.27 10.46
CA THR A 73 -8.91 -7.64 10.00
C THR A 73 -8.25 -7.93 8.65
N SER A 74 -8.23 -6.95 7.75
CA SER A 74 -7.58 -7.09 6.43
C SER A 74 -6.07 -7.16 6.58
N TYR A 75 -5.49 -6.29 7.41
CA TYR A 75 -4.05 -6.32 7.73
C TYR A 75 -3.66 -7.62 8.41
N LEU A 76 -4.43 -8.10 9.39
CA LEU A 76 -4.17 -9.37 10.08
C LEU A 76 -4.21 -10.56 9.12
N LYS A 77 -5.20 -10.60 8.21
CA LYS A 77 -5.28 -11.65 7.18
C LYS A 77 -4.07 -11.60 6.25
N LEU A 78 -3.66 -10.41 5.82
CA LEU A 78 -2.50 -10.24 4.95
C LEU A 78 -1.21 -10.63 5.68
N ALA A 79 -1.01 -10.14 6.91
CA ALA A 79 0.13 -10.42 7.78
C ALA A 79 0.37 -11.93 7.98
N LYS A 80 -0.70 -12.68 8.28
CA LYS A 80 -0.63 -14.15 8.44
C LYS A 80 -0.16 -14.90 7.18
N ARG A 81 -0.22 -14.26 6.01
CA ARG A 81 0.17 -14.86 4.72
C ARG A 81 1.57 -14.48 4.25
N PHE A 82 2.27 -13.55 4.91
CA PHE A 82 3.64 -13.20 4.52
C PHE A 82 4.59 -14.40 4.62
N GLY A 83 4.47 -15.19 5.68
CA GLY A 83 5.28 -16.40 5.88
C GLY A 83 5.06 -17.49 4.83
N ASP A 84 3.94 -17.46 4.10
CA ASP A 84 3.63 -18.43 3.05
C ASP A 84 4.37 -18.11 1.73
N THR A 85 5.04 -16.96 1.64
CA THR A 85 5.71 -16.50 0.41
C THR A 85 7.14 -17.03 0.33
N LYS A 86 7.65 -17.23 -0.91
CA LYS A 86 9.04 -17.61 -1.16
C LYS A 86 10.02 -16.46 -0.96
N GLY A 87 9.53 -15.24 -0.96
CA GLY A 87 10.32 -14.04 -0.74
C GLY A 87 9.50 -12.78 -0.91
N ILE A 88 10.07 -11.69 -0.41
CA ILE A 88 9.43 -10.37 -0.39
C ILE A 88 10.29 -9.44 -1.24
N ILE A 89 9.68 -8.87 -2.26
CA ILE A 89 10.29 -7.85 -3.11
C ILE A 89 9.89 -6.50 -2.54
N VAL A 90 10.84 -5.62 -2.26
CA VAL A 90 10.57 -4.31 -1.67
C VAL A 90 11.04 -3.21 -2.60
N ASN A 91 10.16 -2.26 -2.88
CA ASN A 91 10.43 -1.06 -3.68
C ASN A 91 11.27 -0.04 -2.89
N THR A 92 12.50 -0.43 -2.53
CA THR A 92 13.44 0.37 -1.73
C THR A 92 14.88 0.13 -2.16
N LEU A 93 15.80 0.94 -1.65
CA LEU A 93 17.24 0.81 -1.83
C LEU A 93 17.88 0.27 -0.55
N LEU A 94 18.83 -0.65 -0.69
CA LEU A 94 19.59 -1.20 0.45
C LEU A 94 20.26 -0.10 1.28
N GLU A 95 20.81 0.93 0.63
CA GLU A 95 21.46 2.06 1.30
C GLU A 95 20.48 2.89 2.14
N LEU A 96 19.21 2.96 1.73
CA LEU A 96 18.19 3.75 2.40
C LEU A 96 17.64 3.06 3.65
N GLU A 97 17.46 1.74 3.58
CA GLU A 97 16.80 0.95 4.64
C GLU A 97 17.66 -0.24 5.13
N SER A 98 18.98 -0.08 5.14
CA SER A 98 19.95 -1.13 5.51
C SER A 98 19.64 -1.77 6.88
N HIS A 99 19.34 -0.94 7.88
CA HIS A 99 18.95 -1.42 9.21
C HIS A 99 17.70 -2.30 9.16
N ALA A 100 16.66 -1.84 8.46
CA ALA A 100 15.42 -2.60 8.32
C ALA A 100 15.68 -3.94 7.66
N ILE A 101 16.38 -3.96 6.52
CA ILE A 101 16.68 -5.17 5.77
C ILE A 101 17.50 -6.16 6.62
N SER A 102 18.52 -5.66 7.33
CA SER A 102 19.36 -6.49 8.21
C SER A 102 18.60 -7.11 9.38
N SER A 103 17.50 -6.48 9.83
CA SER A 103 16.68 -6.97 10.93
C SER A 103 15.87 -8.24 10.59
N PHE A 104 15.84 -8.63 9.31
CA PHE A 104 15.06 -9.76 8.80
C PHE A 104 15.93 -10.83 8.16
N CYS A 105 17.26 -10.78 8.33
CA CYS A 105 18.18 -11.74 7.70
C CYS A 105 18.22 -13.12 8.36
N ASP A 106 17.51 -13.34 9.45
CA ASP A 106 17.43 -14.65 10.12
C ASP A 106 16.46 -15.60 9.40
N ASP A 107 16.67 -16.92 9.54
CA ASP A 107 15.90 -18.00 8.86
C ASP A 107 14.39 -18.07 9.23
N GLN A 108 13.89 -17.13 10.03
CA GLN A 108 12.49 -17.09 10.49
C GLN A 108 11.56 -16.34 9.53
N ALA A 109 12.09 -15.52 8.63
CA ALA A 109 11.32 -14.73 7.68
C ALA A 109 11.67 -15.08 6.22
N PRO A 110 10.74 -14.88 5.26
CA PRO A 110 11.07 -15.00 3.84
C PRO A 110 12.19 -14.03 3.44
N PRO A 111 13.07 -14.40 2.49
CA PRO A 111 14.15 -13.55 2.04
C PRO A 111 13.62 -12.24 1.41
N ILE A 112 14.32 -11.15 1.68
CA ILE A 112 13.98 -9.81 1.17
C ILE A 112 14.86 -9.44 -0.02
N TYR A 113 14.22 -8.98 -1.10
CA TYR A 113 14.86 -8.53 -2.34
C TYR A 113 14.54 -7.05 -2.59
N THR A 114 15.54 -6.18 -2.51
CA THR A 114 15.39 -4.77 -2.87
C THR A 114 15.53 -4.58 -4.38
N ILE A 115 14.56 -3.93 -5.02
CA ILE A 115 14.60 -3.67 -6.48
C ILE A 115 14.92 -2.20 -6.82
N GLY A 116 15.29 -1.40 -5.83
CA GLY A 116 15.44 0.04 -5.99
C GLY A 116 14.10 0.75 -6.07
N SER A 117 14.12 2.00 -6.56
CA SER A 117 12.92 2.82 -6.70
C SER A 117 12.29 2.62 -8.08
N VAL A 118 11.16 1.95 -8.11
CA VAL A 118 10.26 1.84 -9.26
C VAL A 118 9.33 3.04 -9.23
N ILE A 119 9.61 4.02 -10.09
CA ILE A 119 8.85 5.26 -10.23
C ILE A 119 8.49 5.51 -11.70
N ASP A 120 7.36 6.14 -11.95
CA ASP A 120 6.97 6.59 -13.28
C ASP A 120 7.68 7.90 -13.62
N VAL A 121 8.92 7.78 -14.11
CA VAL A 121 9.79 8.93 -14.44
C VAL A 121 9.16 9.84 -15.49
N LYS A 122 8.37 9.29 -16.41
CA LYS A 122 7.75 10.05 -17.50
C LYS A 122 6.40 10.64 -17.14
N GLY A 123 5.85 10.25 -15.97
CA GLY A 123 4.51 10.64 -15.56
C GLY A 123 3.45 10.23 -16.60
N GLU A 124 3.64 9.12 -17.30
CA GLU A 124 2.68 8.66 -18.31
C GLU A 124 1.40 8.09 -17.68
N ALA A 125 1.47 7.56 -16.45
CA ALA A 125 0.33 6.98 -15.75
C ALA A 125 -0.77 8.03 -15.49
N GLN A 126 -0.38 9.23 -15.05
CA GLN A 126 -1.30 10.36 -14.83
C GLN A 126 -1.88 10.91 -16.14
N ASN A 127 -1.11 10.86 -17.24
CA ASN A 127 -1.56 11.32 -18.56
C ASN A 127 -2.63 10.41 -19.15
N LYS A 128 -2.57 9.10 -18.86
CA LYS A 128 -3.57 8.11 -19.30
C LYS A 128 -4.83 8.10 -18.44
N LEU A 129 -4.76 8.54 -17.19
CA LEU A 129 -5.87 8.52 -16.24
C LEU A 129 -6.61 9.86 -16.09
N GLY A 130 -6.00 10.98 -16.51
CA GLY A 130 -6.59 12.31 -16.40
C GLY A 130 -7.72 12.57 -17.39
N SER A 131 -8.69 13.41 -17.00
CA SER A 131 -9.69 13.95 -17.93
C SER A 131 -9.04 14.69 -19.10
N PRO A 132 -9.66 14.72 -20.29
CA PRO A 132 -9.19 15.51 -21.42
C PRO A 132 -9.01 16.97 -20.98
N GLY A 133 -7.75 17.44 -20.98
CA GLY A 133 -7.38 18.79 -20.49
C GLY A 133 -6.41 18.81 -19.29
N SER A 134 -6.13 17.67 -18.64
CA SER A 134 -5.13 17.57 -17.56
C SER A 134 -3.73 18.01 -18.00
N HIS A 135 -3.36 17.70 -19.25
CA HIS A 135 -2.08 18.09 -19.84
C HIS A 135 -1.82 19.60 -19.86
N SER A 136 -2.83 20.46 -20.04
CA SER A 136 -2.60 21.91 -20.11
C SER A 136 -2.34 22.53 -18.73
N LYS A 137 -2.94 21.98 -17.67
CA LYS A 137 -2.71 22.43 -16.29
C LYS A 137 -1.31 22.05 -15.79
N ASN A 138 -0.88 20.82 -16.07
CA ASN A 138 0.46 20.35 -15.70
C ASN A 138 1.55 21.19 -16.38
N ASN A 139 1.40 21.51 -17.67
CA ASN A 139 2.36 22.35 -18.39
C ASN A 139 2.46 23.77 -17.81
N ASN A 140 1.35 24.35 -17.32
CA ASN A 140 1.38 25.68 -16.70
C ASN A 140 2.12 25.67 -15.36
N ILE A 141 1.99 24.59 -14.58
CA ILE A 141 2.71 24.44 -13.30
C ILE A 141 4.20 24.24 -13.55
N ILE A 142 4.58 23.36 -14.49
CA ILE A 142 5.99 23.15 -14.85
C ILE A 142 6.63 24.46 -15.33
N LYS A 143 5.94 25.20 -16.21
CA LYS A 143 6.42 26.51 -16.66
C LYS A 143 6.56 27.51 -15.50
N TRP A 144 5.59 27.53 -14.58
CA TRP A 144 5.66 28.40 -13.41
C TRP A 144 6.85 28.05 -12.50
N LEU A 145 7.18 26.76 -12.34
CA LEU A 145 8.37 26.29 -11.61
C LEU A 145 9.66 26.76 -12.29
N ASP A 146 9.75 26.62 -13.62
CA ASP A 146 10.90 27.09 -14.39
C ASP A 146 11.14 28.60 -14.21
N ASP A 147 10.05 29.39 -14.13
CA ASP A 147 10.10 30.84 -13.98
C ASP A 147 10.41 31.31 -12.54
N HIS A 148 10.14 30.50 -11.50
CA HIS A 148 10.20 30.93 -10.09
C HIS A 148 11.19 30.15 -9.18
N GLY A 149 11.92 29.15 -9.71
CA GLY A 149 12.92 28.38 -8.95
C GLY A 149 12.35 27.19 -8.20
N VAL A 150 12.98 26.74 -7.09
CA VAL A 150 12.56 25.53 -6.34
C VAL A 150 11.61 25.90 -5.19
N PRO A 151 10.27 25.84 -5.37
CA PRO A 151 9.32 26.02 -4.28
C PRO A 151 9.21 24.76 -3.42
N VAL A 152 8.67 24.93 -2.21
CA VAL A 152 8.17 23.81 -1.41
C VAL A 152 6.84 23.35 -2.01
N LEU A 153 6.87 22.22 -2.73
CA LEU A 153 5.66 21.60 -3.26
C LEU A 153 4.82 21.01 -2.12
N ARG A 154 3.51 21.25 -2.16
CA ARG A 154 2.53 20.62 -1.27
C ARG A 154 1.51 19.89 -2.13
N GLU A 155 1.65 18.58 -2.20
CA GLU A 155 0.64 17.72 -2.79
C GLU A 155 0.14 16.73 -1.73
N GLN A 156 -1.18 16.61 -1.63
CA GLN A 156 -1.84 15.56 -0.88
C GLN A 156 -2.29 14.53 -1.91
N GLY A 157 -1.82 13.28 -1.78
CA GLY A 157 -2.28 12.20 -2.65
C GLY A 157 -3.81 12.06 -2.60
N ASP A 158 -4.43 11.79 -3.75
CA ASP A 158 -5.88 11.62 -3.85
C ASP A 158 -6.30 10.25 -3.29
N ILE A 159 -6.76 10.22 -2.03
CA ILE A 159 -7.35 9.03 -1.41
C ILE A 159 -8.86 9.05 -1.68
N ARG A 160 -9.26 8.77 -2.92
CA ARG A 160 -10.69 8.61 -3.25
C ARG A 160 -11.15 7.19 -2.94
N CYS A 161 -11.66 6.98 -1.73
CA CYS A 161 -12.48 5.81 -1.41
C CYS A 161 -13.93 6.11 -1.80
N THR A 162 -14.41 5.56 -2.93
CA THR A 162 -15.85 5.61 -3.24
C THR A 162 -16.59 4.56 -2.41
N PRO A 163 -17.69 4.92 -1.71
CA PRO A 163 -18.53 3.94 -1.05
C PRO A 163 -19.44 3.30 -2.11
N THR A 164 -19.08 2.12 -2.60
CA THR A 164 -19.98 1.34 -3.45
C THR A 164 -21.08 0.74 -2.58
N GLN A 165 -22.34 0.97 -2.97
CA GLN A 165 -23.54 0.44 -2.34
C GLN A 165 -23.43 -1.08 -2.14
N ARG A 166 -23.86 -1.49 -0.95
CA ARG A 166 -23.86 -2.85 -0.44
C ARG A 166 -25.03 -3.62 -1.07
N ASP A 167 -24.75 -4.41 -2.10
CA ASP A 167 -25.65 -5.49 -2.52
C ASP A 167 -25.13 -6.83 -2.00
N SER A 168 -25.96 -7.42 -1.14
CA SER A 168 -25.77 -8.72 -0.51
C SER A 168 -26.03 -9.84 -1.51
N SER A 169 -25.00 -10.30 -2.23
CA SER A 169 -24.85 -11.69 -2.70
C SER A 169 -23.63 -11.81 -3.60
N SER A 170 -22.99 -12.98 -3.55
CA SER A 170 -21.81 -13.41 -4.31
C SER A 170 -20.45 -13.06 -3.71
N ALA A 171 -19.76 -14.12 -3.30
CA ALA A 171 -18.33 -14.16 -3.05
C ALA A 171 -17.60 -13.78 -4.35
N GLY A 172 -16.79 -12.72 -4.31
CA GLY A 172 -16.03 -12.30 -5.50
C GLY A 172 -15.43 -10.88 -5.44
N ALA A 173 -15.81 -10.05 -4.47
CA ALA A 173 -15.37 -8.65 -4.40
C ALA A 173 -14.13 -8.41 -3.50
N GLN A 174 -13.12 -9.27 -3.55
CA GLN A 174 -11.95 -9.20 -2.65
C GLN A 174 -10.60 -9.16 -3.39
N TRP A 175 -10.49 -8.35 -4.45
CA TRP A 175 -9.20 -8.02 -5.08
C TRP A 175 -8.99 -6.53 -5.35
N ALA A 176 -9.90 -5.65 -4.92
CA ALA A 176 -9.87 -4.22 -5.23
C ALA A 176 -8.87 -3.36 -4.41
N TRP A 177 -7.82 -3.95 -3.81
CA TRP A 177 -6.80 -3.18 -3.07
C TRP A 177 -5.40 -3.21 -3.68
N VAL A 178 -5.20 -3.97 -4.76
CA VAL A 178 -4.01 -3.84 -5.61
C VAL A 178 -4.43 -3.06 -6.85
N LEU A 179 -4.06 -1.78 -6.90
CA LEU A 179 -4.29 -0.80 -7.98
C LEU A 179 -5.72 -0.24 -8.11
N ALA A 180 -6.00 0.88 -7.45
CA ALA A 180 -7.03 1.82 -7.90
C ALA A 180 -6.40 2.85 -8.87
N VAL A 181 -6.00 2.38 -10.05
CA VAL A 181 -5.92 3.20 -11.27
C VAL A 181 -6.74 2.46 -12.32
N HIS A 182 -8.05 2.69 -12.29
CA HIS A 182 -8.93 2.40 -13.42
C HIS A 182 -10.08 3.39 -13.48
N SER A 183 -10.08 4.14 -14.58
CA SER A 183 -11.06 5.16 -14.97
C SER A 183 -12.46 4.54 -15.13
N SER A 184 -13.49 5.22 -14.62
CA SER A 184 -14.86 5.01 -15.08
C SER A 184 -15.25 6.16 -16.01
N THR A 185 -15.18 5.89 -17.31
CA THR A 185 -15.92 6.65 -18.33
C THR A 185 -17.40 6.29 -18.22
N THR A 186 -18.22 7.17 -17.65
CA THR A 186 -19.67 7.11 -17.84
C THR A 186 -19.99 7.70 -19.20
N ASN A 187 -20.53 6.84 -20.06
CA ASN A 187 -20.98 7.13 -21.41
C ASN A 187 -22.43 7.62 -21.30
N ASP A 188 -22.65 8.94 -21.24
CA ASP A 188 -24.00 9.51 -21.32
C ASP A 188 -24.41 9.65 -22.79
N ASN A 189 -25.00 8.59 -23.32
CA ASN A 189 -25.84 8.62 -24.50
C ASN A 189 -27.22 8.03 -24.14
N ASN A 190 -28.21 8.88 -23.90
CA ASN A 190 -29.51 8.71 -24.54
C ASN A 190 -30.42 9.96 -24.51
N THR A 191 -30.62 10.49 -25.71
CA THR A 191 -31.87 11.02 -26.28
C THR A 191 -33.18 10.82 -25.50
N ARG A 192 -33.92 11.92 -25.24
CA ARG A 192 -35.21 12.32 -25.85
C ARG A 192 -36.07 13.18 -24.89
N LYS A 193 -36.30 14.45 -25.27
CA LYS A 193 -37.63 15.08 -25.27
C LYS A 193 -37.67 16.13 -26.38
N GLY A 194 -38.68 16.01 -27.24
CA GLY A 194 -38.88 16.74 -28.49
C GLY A 194 -39.55 15.80 -29.49
#